data_AF-A0A4S2HBV0-F1
#
_entry.id   AF-A0A4S2HBV0-F1
#
_cell.length_a   1.000
_cell.length_b   1.000
_cell.length_c   1.000
_cell.angle_alpha   90.00
_cell.angle_beta   90.00
_cell.angle_gamma   90.00
#
_symmetry.space_group_name_H-M   'P 1'
#
loop_
_entity.id
_entity.type
_entity.pdbx_description
1 polymer ?
#
loop_
_entity_poly.entity_id
_entity_poly.type
_entity_poly.pdbx_seq_one_letter_code
_entity_poly.pdbx_strand_id
1 'polypeptide(L)' 'MKKEYTFEELGYFAERECQALKDCLQGFSYMDFDIKWSNYAGNCTLIVATDYEAEEKEIKDFFLHCALSMIFQIKRTVK' A
#
# COMPACT_ATOMS: atom_id res chain seq x y z
N MET A 1 8.16 2.51 17.33
CA MET A 1 8.17 3.57 16.29
C MET A 1 7.98 2.88 14.96
N LYS A 2 6.98 3.27 14.16
CA LYS A 2 6.74 2.62 12.87
C LYS A 2 7.88 2.95 11.90
N LYS A 3 8.38 1.95 11.19
CA LYS A 3 9.33 2.10 10.08
C LYS A 3 8.53 2.36 8.81
N GLU A 4 9.04 3.22 7.93
CA GLU A 4 8.40 3.59 6.67
C GLU A 4 9.08 2.91 5.48
N TYR A 5 8.28 2.45 4.53
CA TYR A 5 8.68 1.72 3.33
C TYR A 5 8.06 2.37 2.11
N THR A 6 8.90 2.93 1.25
CA THR A 6 8.48 3.52 -0.03
C THR A 6 8.39 2.42 -1.10
N PHE A 7 7.32 2.47 -1.91
CA PHE A 7 7.13 1.57 -3.05
C PHE A 7 7.26 2.37 -4.35
N GLU A 8 8.45 2.30 -4.95
CA GLU A 8 8.72 2.89 -6.26
C GLU A 8 8.51 1.85 -7.38
N GLU A 9 8.67 0.56 -7.04
CA GLU A 9 8.59 -0.59 -7.95
C GLU A 9 7.18 -0.83 -8.50
N LEU A 10 6.16 -0.29 -7.83
CA LEU A 10 4.77 -0.35 -8.27
C LEU A 10 4.42 0.69 -9.33
N GLY A 11 5.35 1.61 -9.64
CA GLY A 11 5.10 2.77 -10.49
C GLY A 11 4.34 3.87 -9.76
N TYR A 12 3.97 4.90 -10.53
CA TYR A 12 3.22 6.05 -9.99
C TYR A 12 1.72 5.77 -10.00
N PHE A 13 1.09 5.95 -8.85
CA PHE A 13 -0.35 5.85 -8.68
C PHE A 13 -1.02 7.20 -8.88
N ALA A 14 -2.30 7.19 -9.25
CA ALA A 14 -3.17 8.34 -9.06
C ALA A 14 -3.63 8.42 -7.60
N GLU A 15 -3.97 9.62 -7.11
CA GLU A 15 -4.46 9.80 -5.73
C GLU A 15 -5.65 8.90 -5.38
N ARG A 16 -6.58 8.70 -6.32
CA ARG A 16 -7.74 7.82 -6.13
C ARG A 16 -7.34 6.36 -5.86
N GLU A 17 -6.22 5.91 -6.43
CA GLU A 17 -5.72 4.55 -6.28
C GLU A 17 -5.01 4.41 -4.94
N CYS A 18 -4.22 5.41 -4.52
CA CYS A 18 -3.65 5.47 -3.18
C CYS A 18 -4.75 5.51 -2.10
N GLN A 19 -5.80 6.30 -2.32
CA GLN A 19 -6.93 6.38 -1.39
C GLN A 19 -7.67 5.04 -1.31
N ALA A 20 -7.96 4.39 -2.44
CA ALA A 20 -8.61 3.07 -2.45
C ALA A 20 -7.76 2.01 -1.71
N LEU A 21 -6.44 2.01 -1.91
CA LEU A 21 -5.53 1.14 -1.17
C LEU A 21 -5.55 1.43 0.33
N LYS A 22 -5.54 2.70 0.73
CA LYS A 22 -5.65 3.10 2.14
C LYS A 22 -6.97 2.60 2.74
N ASP A 23 -8.10 2.81 2.06
CA ASP A 23 -9.42 2.40 2.56
C ASP A 23 -9.51 0.87 2.77
N CYS A 24 -8.80 0.08 1.95
CA CYS A 24 -8.78 -1.38 2.07
C CYS A 24 -7.75 -1.92 3.08
N LEU A 25 -6.58 -1.27 3.18
CA LEU A 25 -5.41 -1.87 3.84
C LEU A 25 -4.92 -1.09 5.06
N GLN A 26 -5.50 0.07 5.40
CA GLN A 26 -5.18 0.77 6.63
C GLN A 26 -5.54 -0.10 7.84
N GLY A 27 -4.57 -0.29 8.75
CA GLY A 27 -4.73 -1.13 9.94
C GLY A 27 -4.98 -2.61 9.62
N PHE A 28 -4.69 -3.04 8.39
CA PHE A 28 -5.04 -4.38 7.94
C PHE A 28 -4.07 -5.43 8.50
N SER A 29 -4.64 -6.60 8.82
CA SER A 29 -3.92 -7.77 9.35
C SER A 29 -3.19 -7.48 10.68
N TYR A 30 -2.30 -8.38 11.07
CA TYR A 30 -1.44 -8.25 12.24
C TYR A 30 -0.26 -7.28 12.04
N MET A 31 -0.03 -6.79 10.82
CA MET A 31 1.05 -5.82 10.52
C MET A 31 0.62 -4.36 10.75
N ASP A 32 -0.66 -4.08 11.00
CA ASP A 32 -1.19 -2.74 11.33
C ASP A 32 -0.64 -1.62 10.42
N PHE A 33 -0.82 -1.79 9.11
CA PHE A 33 -0.28 -0.86 8.12
C PHE A 33 -0.83 0.56 8.27
N ASP A 34 0.05 1.54 8.28
CA ASP A 34 -0.28 2.95 8.12
C ASP A 34 0.12 3.43 6.72
N ILE A 35 -0.88 3.66 5.87
CA ILE A 35 -0.67 3.94 4.45
C ILE A 35 -0.76 5.44 4.20
N LYS A 36 0.27 5.99 3.55
CA LYS A 36 0.37 7.38 3.12
C LYS A 36 0.86 7.40 1.67
N TRP A 37 0.85 8.57 1.06
CA TRP A 37 1.51 8.79 -0.21
C TRP A 37 2.08 10.19 -0.29
N SER A 38 3.14 10.34 -1.06
CA SER A 38 3.63 11.63 -1.53
C SER A 38 3.09 11.88 -2.94
N ASN A 39 2.62 13.08 -3.24
CA ASN A 39 2.16 13.47 -4.57
C ASN A 39 3.12 14.50 -5.17
N TYR A 40 3.68 14.19 -6.34
CA TYR A 40 4.40 15.14 -7.16
C TYR A 40 3.81 15.20 -8.57
N ALA A 41 3.17 16.33 -8.90
CA ALA A 41 2.55 16.58 -10.21
C ALA A 41 1.56 15.49 -10.67
N GLY A 42 0.80 14.89 -9.74
CA GLY A 42 -0.18 13.83 -10.02
C GLY A 42 0.39 12.42 -9.99
N ASN A 43 1.70 12.29 -9.81
CA ASN A 43 2.38 11.02 -9.61
C ASN A 43 2.52 10.75 -8.11
N CYS A 44 1.76 9.78 -7.62
CA CYS A 44 1.78 9.41 -6.21
C CYS A 44 2.72 8.23 -5.96
N THR A 45 3.62 8.39 -4.99
CA THR A 45 4.46 7.31 -4.46
C THR A 45 3.88 6.84 -3.14
N LEU A 46 3.61 5.53 -3.04
CA LEU A 46 3.01 4.93 -1.86
C LEU A 46 4.05 4.75 -0.75
N ILE A 47 3.66 5.06 0.49
CA ILE A 47 4.47 4.91 1.69
C ILE A 47 3.68 4.05 2.68
N VAL A 48 4.26 2.94 3.11
CA VAL A 48 3.65 2.02 4.09
C VAL A 48 4.47 2.09 5.36
N ALA A 49 3.83 2.33 6.50
CA ALA A 49 4.48 2.31 7.80
C ALA A 49 3.94 1.17 8.68
N THR A 50 4.84 0.47 9.36
CA THR A 50 4.48 -0.58 10.34
C THR A 50 5.55 -0.67 11.42
N ASP A 51 5.18 -1.08 12.63
CA ASP A 51 6.11 -1.45 13.70
C ASP A 51 6.38 -2.96 13.74
N TYR A 52 5.89 -3.73 12.77
CA TYR A 52 6.16 -5.15 12.63
C TYR A 52 7.65 -5.42 12.40
N GLU A 53 8.22 -6.34 13.18
CA GLU A 53 9.64 -6.69 13.12
C GLU A 53 9.87 -7.85 12.14
N ALA A 54 10.23 -7.51 10.91
CA ALA A 54 10.61 -8.44 9.86
C ALA A 54 11.61 -7.79 8.89
N GLU A 55 12.12 -8.57 7.93
CA GLU A 55 12.95 -8.00 6.87
C GLU A 55 12.11 -7.07 5.98
N GLU A 56 12.72 -6.00 5.48
CA GLU A 56 12.05 -5.04 4.59
C GLU A 56 11.39 -5.76 3.40
N LYS A 57 12.08 -6.75 2.84
CA LYS A 57 11.57 -7.53 1.71
C LYS A 57 10.28 -8.29 2.08
N GLU A 58 10.20 -8.87 3.27
CA GLU A 58 9.02 -9.62 3.71
C GLU A 58 7.81 -8.70 3.91
N ILE A 59 8.04 -7.51 4.49
CA ILE A 59 7.00 -6.49 4.67
C ILE A 59 6.50 -6.01 3.30
N LYS A 60 7.42 -5.71 2.38
CA LYS A 60 7.09 -5.27 1.02
C LYS A 60 6.34 -6.34 0.24
N ASP A 61 6.80 -7.59 0.26
CA ASP A 61 6.16 -8.70 -0.43
C ASP A 61 4.75 -8.97 0.12
N PHE A 62 4.59 -8.97 1.44
CA PHE A 62 3.28 -9.18 2.07
C PHE A 62 2.30 -8.06 1.69
N PHE A 63 2.74 -6.81 1.79
CA PHE A 63 1.91 -5.67 1.40
C PHE A 63 1.50 -5.77 -0.08
N LEU A 64 2.46 -6.09 -0.97
CA LEU A 64 2.21 -6.26 -2.39
C LEU A 64 1.18 -7.37 -2.66
N HIS A 65 1.29 -8.51 -1.99
CA HIS A 65 0.31 -9.60 -2.09
C HIS A 65 -1.09 -9.18 -1.65
N CYS A 66 -1.22 -8.39 -0.58
CA CYS A 66 -2.50 -7.83 -0.13
C CYS A 66 -3.07 -6.85 -1.17
N ALA A 67 -2.25 -5.90 -1.63
CA ALA A 67 -2.64 -4.87 -2.59
C ALA A 67 -3.11 -5.48 -3.93
N LEU A 68 -2.36 -6.44 -4.47
CA LEU A 68 -2.75 -7.15 -5.70
C LEU A 68 -4.07 -7.89 -5.54
N SER A 69 -4.27 -8.58 -4.42
CA SER A 69 -5.51 -9.29 -4.13
C SER A 69 -6.71 -8.35 -4.09
N MET A 70 -6.57 -7.18 -3.47
CA MET A 70 -7.62 -6.14 -3.43
C MET A 70 -7.89 -5.54 -4.81
N ILE A 71 -6.84 -5.22 -5.58
CA ILE A 71 -7.00 -4.70 -6.96
C ILE A 71 -7.78 -5.67 -7.84
N PHE A 72 -7.49 -6.97 -7.76
CA PHE A 72 -8.25 -7.98 -8.51
C PHE A 72 -9.70 -8.13 -8.05
N GLN A 73 -9.99 -7.93 -6.77
CA GLN A 73 -11.36 -7.92 -6.26
C GLN A 73 -12.13 -6.69 -6.74
N ILE A 74 -11.53 -5.49 -6.65
CA ILE A 74 -12.15 -4.23 -7.12
C ILE A 74 -12.48 -4.32 -8.61
N LYS A 75 -11.55 -4.80 -9.45
CA LYS A 75 -11.78 -4.99 -10.89
C LYS A 75 -12.92 -5.97 -11.23
N ARG A 76 -13.28 -6.86 -10.31
CA ARG A 76 -14.41 -7.80 -10.50
C ARG A 76 -15.75 -7.22 -10.08
N THR A 77 -15.76 -6.24 -9.17
CA THR A 77 -16.98 -5.62 -8.63
C THR A 77 -17.50 -4.48 -9.51
N VAL A 78 -16.63 -3.86 -10.30
CA VAL A 78 -17.04 -2.89 -11.33
C VAL A 78 -17.51 -3.65 -12.58
N LYS A 79 -18.79 -4.00 -12.63
CA LYS A 79 -19.51 -4.46 -13.82
C LYS A 79 -20.58 -3.46 -14.21
#